data_AF-A0AAV5Y8Z2-F1
#
_entry.id   AF-A0AAV5Y8Z2-F1
#
_cell.length_a   1.000
_cell.length_b   1.000
_cell.length_c   1.000
_cell.angle_alpha   90.00
_cell.angle_beta   90.00
_cell.angle_gamma   90.00
#
_symmetry.space_group_name_H-M   'P 1'
#
loop_
_entity.id
_entity.type
_entity.pdbx_description
1 polymer ?
#
loop_
_entity_poly.entity_id
_entity_poly.type
_entity_poly.pdbx_seq_one_letter_code
_entity_poly.pdbx_strand_id
1 'polypeptide(L)' 'FPDELWARAVYDFAVGHHHHVVYHDHLLRSFVPLYLGRTAAFVLATRARDAAAAEAALDATAAAFEEQKPYLVDRW' A
#
# COMPACT_ATOMS: atom_id res chain seq x y z
N PHE A 1 10.06 -4.36 -0.14
CA PHE A 1 9.43 -3.07 -0.46
C PHE A 1 9.01 -2.47 0.88
N PRO A 2 9.57 -1.33 1.32
CA PRO A 2 9.30 -0.78 2.64
C PRO A 2 7.81 -0.45 2.83
N ASP A 3 7.28 -0.66 4.04
CA ASP A 3 5.86 -0.45 4.32
C ASP A 3 5.45 1.02 4.22
N GLU A 4 6.32 1.94 4.63
CA GLU A 4 6.11 3.39 4.47
C GLU A 4 5.93 3.79 2.99
N LEU A 5 6.76 3.22 2.09
CA LEU A 5 6.67 3.50 0.66
C LEU A 5 5.38 2.93 0.07
N TRP A 6 4.93 1.77 0.55
CA TRP A 6 3.64 1.21 0.17
C TRP A 6 2.47 2.07 0.61
N ALA A 7 2.46 2.52 1.85
CA ALA A 7 1.43 3.42 2.36
C ALA A 7 1.35 4.71 1.52
N ARG A 8 2.49 5.36 1.25
CA ARG A 8 2.54 6.57 0.40
C ARG A 8 2.07 6.30 -1.02
N ALA A 9 2.49 5.20 -1.65
CA ALA A 9 2.02 4.86 -2.98
C ALA A 9 0.50 4.72 -3.02
N VAL A 10 -0.10 3.98 -2.08
CA VAL A 10 -1.57 3.84 -1.99
C VAL A 10 -2.24 5.21 -1.79
N TYR A 11 -1.66 6.09 -0.98
CA TYR A 11 -2.17 7.45 -0.81
C TYR A 11 -2.05 8.32 -2.05
N ASP A 12 -0.96 8.23 -2.81
CA ASP A 12 -0.81 8.93 -4.09
C ASP A 12 -1.88 8.48 -5.10
N PHE A 13 -2.21 7.19 -5.13
CA PHE A 13 -3.31 6.66 -5.94
C PHE A 13 -4.68 7.16 -5.46
N ALA A 14 -4.91 7.22 -4.14
CA ALA A 14 -6.16 7.74 -3.57
C ALA A 14 -6.35 9.24 -3.88
N VAL A 15 -5.31 10.05 -3.72
CA VAL A 15 -5.28 11.48 -4.05
C VAL A 15 -5.46 11.69 -5.55
N GLY A 16 -4.74 10.93 -6.38
CA GLY A 16 -4.86 10.99 -7.84
C GLY A 16 -6.27 10.64 -8.33
N HIS A 17 -6.93 9.70 -7.66
CA HIS A 17 -8.34 9.37 -7.90
C HIS A 17 -9.26 10.51 -7.45
N HIS A 18 -9.05 11.07 -6.25
CA HIS A 18 -9.88 12.15 -5.71
C HIS A 18 -9.87 13.40 -6.58
N HIS A 19 -8.69 13.80 -7.08
CA HIS A 19 -8.51 15.01 -7.89
C HIS A 19 -8.66 14.80 -9.40
N HIS A 20 -9.04 13.59 -9.84
CA HIS A 20 -9.20 13.26 -11.26
C HIS A 20 -7.96 13.60 -12.12
N VAL A 21 -6.75 13.39 -11.59
CA VAL A 21 -5.48 13.80 -12.23
C VAL A 21 -5.28 13.09 -13.59
N VAL A 22 -5.78 11.86 -13.71
CA VAL A 22 -5.82 11.07 -14.94
C VAL A 22 -7.14 10.30 -15.02
N TYR A 23 -7.43 9.70 -16.18
CA TYR A 23 -8.58 8.81 -16.33
C TYR A 23 -8.55 7.69 -15.29
N HIS A 24 -9.66 7.55 -14.58
CA HIS A 24 -9.83 6.60 -13.49
C HIS A 24 -9.41 5.17 -13.85
N ASP A 25 -9.79 4.69 -15.03
CA ASP A 25 -9.44 3.35 -15.51
C ASP A 25 -7.93 3.18 -15.66
N HIS A 26 -7.23 4.16 -16.24
CA HIS A 26 -5.78 4.11 -16.39
C HIS A 26 -5.06 4.13 -15.04
N LEU A 27 -5.55 4.95 -14.10
CA LEU A 27 -5.01 5.03 -12.75
C LEU A 27 -5.10 3.65 -12.07
N LEU A 28 -6.30 3.07 -12.03
CA LEU A 28 -6.52 1.76 -11.41
C LEU A 28 -5.71 0.66 -12.10
N ARG A 29 -5.68 0.63 -13.45
CA ARG A 29 -4.88 -0.36 -14.19
C ARG A 29 -3.40 -0.28 -13.87
N SER A 30 -2.86 0.91 -13.62
CA SER A 30 -1.47 1.07 -13.20
C SER A 30 -1.21 0.67 -11.74
N PHE A 31 -2.23 0.69 -10.89
CA PHE A 31 -2.14 0.24 -9.49
C PHE A 31 -2.12 -1.29 -9.36
N VAL A 32 -2.89 -2.01 -10.18
CA VAL A 32 -2.99 -3.48 -10.15
C VAL A 32 -1.63 -4.20 -10.08
N PRO A 33 -0.64 -3.94 -10.96
CA PRO A 33 0.64 -4.64 -10.89
C PRO A 33 1.42 -4.35 -9.60
N LEU A 34 1.30 -3.14 -9.04
CA LEU A 34 1.93 -2.78 -7.77
C LEU A 34 1.31 -3.55 -6.60
N TYR A 35 -0.02 -3.63 -6.57
CA TYR A 35 -0.75 -4.42 -5.57
C TYR A 35 -0.35 -5.90 -5.63
N LEU A 36 -0.36 -6.50 -6.83
CA LEU A 36 0.04 -7.90 -7.01
C LEU A 36 1.50 -8.13 -6.58
N GLY A 37 2.41 -7.21 -6.90
CA GLY A 37 3.79 -7.24 -6.44
C GLY A 37 3.90 -7.19 -4.92
N ARG A 38 3.14 -6.32 -4.25
CA ARG A 38 3.11 -6.21 -2.78
C ARG A 38 2.55 -7.47 -2.12
N THR A 39 1.50 -8.06 -2.68
CA THR A 39 0.93 -9.33 -2.20
C THR A 39 1.92 -10.48 -2.36
N ALA A 40 2.57 -10.60 -3.52
CA ALA A 40 3.59 -11.63 -3.74
C ALA A 40 4.77 -11.49 -2.77
N ALA A 41 5.24 -10.26 -2.54
CA ALA A 41 6.29 -9.98 -1.56
C ALA A 41 5.89 -10.40 -0.13
N PHE A 42 4.65 -10.11 0.27
CA PHE A 42 4.12 -10.54 1.56
C PHE A 42 4.09 -12.07 1.68
N VAL A 43 3.51 -12.77 0.70
CA VAL A 43 3.43 -14.23 0.67
C VAL A 43 4.82 -14.85 0.75
N LEU A 44 5.80 -14.33 0.00
CA LEU A 44 7.17 -14.84 0.05
C LEU A 44 7.84 -14.62 1.42
N ALA A 45 7.55 -13.50 2.09
CA ALA A 45 8.08 -13.20 3.42
C ALA A 45 7.44 -14.03 4.53
N THR A 46 6.19 -14.46 4.38
CA THR A 46 5.42 -15.16 5.41
C THR A 46 5.26 -16.67 5.15
N ARG A 47 5.54 -17.18 3.94
CA ARG A 47 5.30 -18.59 3.56
C ARG A 47 5.89 -19.66 4.48
N ALA A 48 7.03 -19.36 5.12
CA ALA A 48 7.77 -20.29 5.99
C ALA A 48 7.70 -19.87 7.46
N ARG A 49 6.83 -18.92 7.77
CA ARG A 49 6.62 -18.38 9.12
C ARG A 49 5.33 -18.92 9.71
N ASP A 50 5.24 -18.83 11.03
CA ASP A 50 3.99 -19.14 11.73
C ASP A 50 2.96 -18.01 11.54
N ALA A 51 1.73 -18.29 11.98
CA ALA A 51 0.63 -17.33 11.88
C ALA A 51 0.93 -16.02 12.63
N ALA A 52 1.58 -16.09 13.79
CA ALA A 52 1.91 -14.91 14.60
C ALA A 52 2.87 -13.95 13.88
N ALA A 53 3.89 -14.49 13.20
CA ALA A 53 4.81 -13.66 12.44
C ALA A 53 4.21 -13.14 11.13
N ALA A 54 3.19 -13.80 10.57
CA ALA A 54 2.40 -13.25 9.47
C ALA A 54 1.51 -12.09 9.95
N GLU A 55 0.87 -12.23 11.11
CA GLU A 55 0.07 -11.17 11.77
C GLU A 55 0.95 -9.94 12.04
N ALA A 56 2.12 -10.13 12.65
CA ALA A 56 3.04 -9.04 12.95
C ALA A 56 3.50 -8.27 11.69
N ALA A 57 3.60 -8.95 10.54
CA ALA A 57 3.92 -8.30 9.26
C ALA A 57 2.73 -7.47 8.74
N LEU A 58 1.50 -7.89 8.99
CA LEU A 58 0.30 -7.10 8.70
C LEU A 58 0.21 -5.89 9.63
N ASP A 59 0.47 -6.05 10.93
CA ASP A 59 0.48 -4.97 11.91
C ASP A 59 1.53 -3.91 11.56
N ALA A 60 2.74 -4.33 11.18
CA ALA A 60 3.78 -3.39 10.71
C ALA A 60 3.32 -2.61 9.47
N THR A 61 2.61 -3.27 8.55
CA THR A 61 2.03 -2.60 7.39
C THR A 61 0.97 -1.59 7.83
N ALA A 62 0.07 -1.96 8.74
CA ALA A 62 -0.99 -1.09 9.25
C ALA A 62 -0.42 0.14 9.98
N ALA A 63 0.57 -0.07 10.85
CA ALA A 63 1.27 1.01 11.54
C ALA A 63 1.88 2.01 10.54
N ALA A 64 2.49 1.53 9.45
CA ALA A 64 3.00 2.43 8.41
C ALA A 64 1.89 3.26 7.74
N PHE A 65 0.68 2.73 7.53
CA PHE A 65 -0.45 3.54 7.07
C PHE A 65 -0.83 4.62 8.09
N GLU A 66 -0.93 4.26 9.37
CA GLU A 66 -1.25 5.22 10.43
C GLU A 66 -0.21 6.34 10.53
N GLU A 67 1.07 5.99 10.51
CA GLU A 67 2.20 6.93 10.55
C GLU A 67 2.24 7.84 9.32
N GLN A 68 1.91 7.32 8.14
CA GLN A 68 1.87 8.11 6.91
C GLN A 68 0.54 8.86 6.72
N LYS A 69 -0.45 8.73 7.62
CA LYS A 69 -1.75 9.42 7.49
C LYS A 69 -1.63 10.95 7.31
N PRO A 70 -0.71 11.69 7.97
CA PRO A 70 -0.50 13.10 7.71
C PRO A 70 -0.17 13.39 6.23
N TYR A 71 0.60 12.52 5.57
CA TYR A 71 0.93 12.66 4.15
C TYR A 71 -0.33 12.70 3.27
N LEU A 72 -1.32 11.86 3.58
CA LEU A 72 -2.61 11.83 2.90
C LEU A 72 -3.41 13.10 3.20
N VAL A 73 -3.56 13.47 4.48
CA VAL A 73 -4.36 14.62 4.91
C VAL A 73 -3.86 15.92 4.29
N ASP A 74 -2.54 16.10 4.18
CA ASP A 74 -1.94 17.31 3.58
C ASP A 74 -2.19 17.43 2.06
N ARG A 75 -2.59 16.34 1.40
CA ARG A 75 -2.75 16.25 -0.08
C ARG A 75 -4.17 15.97 -0.52
N TRP A 76 -5.07 15.67 0.42
CA TRP A 76 -6.47 15.38 0.13
C TRP A 76 -7.19 16.64 -0.31
#